data_AF-A0A0R3WC49-F1
#
_entry.id   AF-A0A0R3WC49-F1
#
_cell.length_a   1.000
_cell.length_b   1.000
_cell.length_c   1.000
_cell.angle_alpha   90.00
_cell.angle_beta   90.00
_cell.angle_gamma   90.00
#
_symmetry.space_group_name_H-M   'P 1'
#
loop_
_entity.id
_entity.type
_entity.pdbx_description
1 polymer ?
#
loop_
_entity_poly.entity_id
_entity_poly.type
_entity_poly.pdbx_seq_one_letter_code
_entity_poly.pdbx_strand_id
1 'polypeptide(L)'
;MADVEEVVSDASTSPMLGEHSPPVWNGPPPVFNLLEATRSIISIDMLLDQAGLRFEADLLTQNDDGDYCIPLPIAAPMLILREKAEEELQHGHRWSFFHRLTFPIIPRTNPPEILEEFLHFLFQTNSLEACRHQFATVSARILFELLVDLIQRVDSLSLPISYQTARAMYGVDLIKHKYGMRDDVLQQPIPEAAYVNLVTQDIIANDAFKRRIPNILHYLWFQDLQKFFDLQVKFVIQFIVINFMHILRRYCTVGGATTDGLEEGPFMVMDYAQMRADAMEEALRVLGTKLGKYLIRIPFNFYGEVAQELEINAFPDTVISGRFLVNLLLLNQPEVWSPLAELPSFINHDQPNCNFQAENCICESFRARFPQVVESLTTHAT
;
A
#
# COMPACT_ATOMS: atom_id res chain seq x y z
N MET A 1 47.97 6.46 51.56
CA MET A 1 48.31 6.84 50.18
C MET A 1 48.52 5.55 49.40
N ALA A 2 47.66 5.36 48.39
CA ALA A 2 47.71 4.40 47.28
C ALA A 2 47.78 2.90 47.61
N ASP A 3 46.59 2.30 47.57
CA ASP A 3 46.33 0.89 47.24
C ASP A 3 46.47 0.62 45.73
N VAL A 4 46.54 -0.69 45.42
CA VAL A 4 46.18 -1.40 44.17
C VAL A 4 47.24 -1.52 43.07
N GLU A 5 47.64 -2.77 42.83
CA GLU A 5 47.76 -3.51 41.55
C GLU A 5 48.32 -4.89 41.93
N GLU A 6 47.91 -6.07 41.47
CA GLU A 6 47.06 -6.62 40.40
C GLU A 6 47.11 -8.15 40.69
N VAL A 7 46.18 -9.07 40.41
CA VAL A 7 45.57 -9.52 39.16
C VAL A 7 44.48 -10.52 39.58
N VAL A 8 43.22 -10.32 39.17
CA VAL A 8 42.17 -11.35 39.24
C VAL A 8 42.10 -12.00 37.86
N SER A 9 42.39 -13.31 37.80
CA SER A 9 42.34 -14.09 36.56
C SER A 9 40.89 -14.24 36.07
N ASP A 10 40.65 -13.76 34.86
CA ASP A 10 39.37 -13.83 34.15
C ASP A 10 39.07 -15.28 33.72
N ALA A 11 38.17 -15.94 34.44
CA ALA A 11 37.79 -17.33 34.24
C ALA A 11 36.70 -17.50 33.15
N SER A 12 36.87 -16.89 31.97
CA SER A 12 35.88 -17.00 30.87
C SER A 12 36.39 -17.66 29.58
N THR A 13 37.61 -18.19 29.55
CA THR A 13 38.20 -18.84 28.35
C THR A 13 38.32 -20.35 28.47
N SER A 14 37.27 -21.02 28.97
CA SER A 14 37.16 -22.47 28.79
C SER A 14 36.46 -22.76 27.45
N PRO A 15 37.11 -23.44 26.49
CA PRO A 15 36.48 -23.77 25.22
C PRO A 15 35.38 -24.81 25.46
N MET A 16 34.14 -24.49 25.09
CA MET A 16 33.04 -25.44 25.10
C MET A 16 33.32 -26.56 24.11
N LEU A 17 33.71 -27.73 24.63
CA LEU A 17 33.84 -28.97 23.88
C LEU A 17 32.44 -29.52 23.62
N GLY A 18 32.00 -29.52 22.36
CA GLY A 18 30.98 -30.47 21.92
C GLY A 18 29.70 -29.93 21.28
N GLU A 19 29.69 -28.75 20.67
CA GLU A 19 28.53 -28.35 19.84
C GLU A 19 28.94 -28.25 18.38
N HIS A 20 28.36 -29.15 17.57
CA HIS A 20 28.38 -29.04 16.13
C HIS A 20 27.94 -27.62 15.75
N SER A 21 28.83 -26.87 15.10
CA SER A 21 28.49 -25.58 14.54
C SER A 21 27.22 -25.76 13.70
N PRO A 22 26.22 -24.87 13.82
CA PRO A 22 25.05 -24.93 12.97
C PRO A 22 25.51 -24.97 11.50
N PRO A 23 24.81 -25.73 10.63
CA PRO A 23 25.22 -25.87 9.23
C PRO A 23 25.45 -24.50 8.61
N VAL A 24 26.48 -24.40 7.78
CA VAL A 24 26.85 -23.16 7.09
C VAL A 24 25.62 -22.64 6.36
N TRP A 25 25.17 -21.45 6.75
CA TRP A 25 24.05 -20.77 6.11
C TRP A 25 24.46 -20.37 4.70
N ASN A 26 23.88 -21.04 3.70
CA ASN A 26 24.15 -20.81 2.27
C ASN A 26 23.18 -19.77 1.64
N GLY A 27 22.49 -18.97 2.46
CA GLY A 27 21.60 -17.90 2.00
C GLY A 27 22.20 -16.49 2.19
N PRO A 28 21.55 -15.44 1.65
CA PRO A 28 21.83 -14.07 2.08
C PRO A 28 21.64 -13.97 3.61
N PRO A 29 22.43 -13.14 4.32
CA PRO A 29 22.38 -13.09 5.78
C PRO A 29 20.93 -12.90 6.26
N PRO A 30 20.44 -13.72 7.21
CA PRO A 30 19.10 -13.54 7.74
C PRO A 30 18.99 -12.14 8.31
N VAL A 31 18.03 -11.37 7.80
CA VAL A 31 17.68 -10.08 8.39
C VAL A 31 16.94 -10.38 9.70
N PHE A 32 17.69 -10.59 10.77
CA PHE A 32 17.13 -10.64 12.11
C PHE A 32 16.70 -9.22 12.49
N ASN A 33 15.43 -8.93 12.27
CA ASN A 33 14.85 -7.73 12.85
C ASN A 33 14.58 -8.02 14.33
N LEU A 34 15.57 -7.84 15.21
CA LEU A 34 15.42 -8.06 16.65
C LEU A 34 14.22 -7.29 17.26
N LEU A 35 13.75 -6.23 16.59
CA LEU A 35 12.51 -5.51 16.92
C LEU A 35 11.22 -6.32 16.68
N GLU A 36 11.21 -7.27 15.73
CA GLU A 36 10.08 -8.20 15.54
C GLU A 36 10.02 -9.24 16.67
N ALA A 37 11.14 -9.52 17.35
CA ALA A 37 11.20 -10.48 18.46
C ALA A 37 10.83 -9.88 19.83
N THR A 38 10.75 -8.55 19.96
CA THR A 38 10.55 -7.87 21.27
C THR A 38 9.21 -7.15 21.40
N ARG A 39 8.41 -7.04 20.34
CA ARG A 39 7.11 -6.35 20.38
C ARG A 39 5.98 -7.29 20.76
N SER A 40 5.05 -6.80 21.57
CA SER A 40 3.83 -7.54 21.90
C SER A 40 2.96 -7.70 20.65
N ILE A 41 2.62 -8.96 20.35
CA ILE A 41 1.67 -9.29 19.28
C ILE A 41 0.25 -8.99 19.79
N ILE A 42 -0.55 -8.34 18.97
CA ILE A 42 -1.98 -8.09 19.21
C ILE A 42 -2.72 -9.15 18.40
N SER A 43 -3.48 -10.03 19.06
CA SER A 43 -4.32 -10.97 18.32
C SER A 43 -5.43 -10.22 17.57
N ILE A 44 -5.88 -10.77 16.45
CA ILE A 44 -6.97 -10.15 15.70
C ILE A 44 -8.25 -10.04 16.54
N ASP A 45 -8.54 -11.04 17.37
CA ASP A 45 -9.68 -11.04 18.29
C ASP A 45 -9.58 -9.89 19.30
N MET A 46 -8.40 -9.67 19.89
CA MET A 46 -8.18 -8.53 20.79
C MET A 46 -8.45 -7.18 20.13
N LEU A 47 -8.14 -7.03 18.84
CA LEU A 47 -8.44 -5.83 18.08
C LEU A 47 -9.94 -5.70 17.80
N LEU A 48 -10.58 -6.78 17.34
CA LEU A 48 -11.99 -6.79 16.95
C LEU A 48 -12.95 -6.67 18.15
N ASP A 49 -12.53 -7.11 19.34
CA ASP A 49 -13.30 -6.98 20.58
C ASP A 49 -13.31 -5.55 21.15
N GLN A 50 -12.51 -4.63 20.60
CA GLN A 50 -12.51 -3.23 21.04
C GLN A 50 -13.79 -2.50 20.62
N ALA A 51 -14.03 -1.35 21.26
CA ALA A 51 -15.05 -0.41 20.79
C ALA A 51 -14.82 -0.12 19.29
N GLY A 52 -15.89 0.07 18.52
CA GLY A 52 -15.81 0.31 17.08
C GLY A 52 -16.57 1.56 16.66
N LEU A 53 -16.19 2.12 15.51
CA LEU A 53 -16.89 3.21 14.84
C LEU A 53 -17.60 2.67 13.61
N ARG A 54 -18.80 3.19 13.36
CA ARG A 54 -19.64 2.78 12.23
C ARG A 54 -19.46 3.71 11.04
N PHE A 55 -19.53 3.13 9.85
CA PHE A 55 -19.28 3.80 8.58
C PHE A 55 -20.32 3.41 7.54
N GLU A 56 -20.51 4.31 6.57
CA GLU A 56 -21.24 4.03 5.34
C GLU A 56 -20.43 3.13 4.39
N ALA A 57 -21.03 2.72 3.28
CA ALA A 57 -20.40 1.81 2.31
C ALA A 57 -19.17 2.41 1.59
N ASP A 58 -18.93 3.71 1.71
CA ASP A 58 -17.71 4.34 1.21
C ASP A 58 -16.51 4.12 2.15
N LEU A 59 -16.73 3.67 3.39
CA LEU A 59 -15.72 3.54 4.46
C LEU A 59 -14.91 4.82 4.73
N LEU A 60 -15.43 5.97 4.29
CA LEU A 60 -14.86 7.30 4.47
C LEU A 60 -15.73 8.16 5.38
N THR A 61 -17.04 7.95 5.33
CA THR A 61 -18.07 8.71 6.03
C THR A 61 -18.47 7.96 7.31
N GLN A 62 -18.06 8.52 8.46
CA GLN A 62 -18.45 8.00 9.77
C GLN A 62 -19.93 8.35 10.03
N ASN A 63 -20.70 7.33 10.39
CA ASN A 63 -22.13 7.45 10.66
C ASN A 63 -22.50 6.42 11.73
N ASP A 64 -23.13 6.86 12.82
CA ASP A 64 -23.49 6.00 13.95
C ASP A 64 -24.50 4.91 13.55
N ASP A 65 -25.30 5.15 12.51
CA ASP A 65 -26.24 4.17 11.93
C ASP A 65 -25.60 3.33 10.80
N GLY A 66 -24.29 3.47 10.56
CA GLY A 66 -23.57 2.77 9.51
C GLY A 66 -23.49 1.25 9.73
N ASP A 67 -23.48 0.51 8.62
CA ASP A 67 -23.46 -0.95 8.60
C ASP A 67 -22.06 -1.54 8.89
N TYR A 68 -21.00 -0.74 8.66
CA TYR A 68 -19.62 -1.23 8.70
C TYR A 68 -18.93 -0.74 9.97
N CYS A 69 -18.66 -1.66 10.90
CA CYS A 69 -17.98 -1.37 12.16
C CYS A 69 -16.47 -1.60 12.03
N ILE A 70 -15.67 -0.56 12.28
CA ILE A 70 -14.21 -0.64 12.29
C ILE A 70 -13.71 -0.41 13.71
N PRO A 71 -12.80 -1.24 14.25
CA PRO A 71 -12.27 -1.06 15.60
C PRO A 71 -11.66 0.32 15.81
N LEU A 72 -12.02 0.95 16.93
CA LEU A 72 -11.58 2.29 17.33
C LEU A 72 -10.05 2.46 17.31
N PRO A 73 -9.22 1.46 17.72
CA PRO A 73 -7.77 1.58 17.60
C PRO A 73 -7.27 1.84 16.18
N ILE A 74 -7.98 1.39 15.16
CA ILE A 74 -7.66 1.67 13.74
C ILE A 74 -8.42 2.91 13.25
N ALA A 75 -9.72 2.96 13.50
CA ALA A 75 -10.61 3.97 12.94
C ALA A 75 -10.28 5.38 13.44
N ALA A 76 -10.10 5.58 14.75
CA ALA A 76 -9.88 6.90 15.32
C ALA A 76 -8.54 7.53 14.87
N PRO A 77 -7.39 6.85 14.96
CA PRO A 77 -6.14 7.42 14.45
C PRO A 77 -6.18 7.70 12.94
N MET A 78 -6.87 6.88 12.14
CA MET A 78 -7.01 7.11 10.69
C MET A 78 -7.84 8.35 10.38
N LEU A 79 -8.98 8.54 11.06
CA LEU A 79 -9.81 9.73 10.89
C LEU A 79 -9.06 11.01 11.29
N ILE A 80 -8.39 11.00 12.44
CA ILE A 80 -7.63 12.15 12.92
C ILE A 80 -6.40 12.40 12.02
N LEU A 81 -5.76 11.34 11.49
CA LEU A 81 -4.70 11.46 10.50
C LEU A 81 -5.20 12.17 9.23
N ARG A 82 -6.38 11.81 8.72
CA ARG A 82 -6.97 12.46 7.54
C ARG A 82 -7.20 13.94 7.75
N GLU A 83 -7.78 14.31 8.88
CA GLU A 83 -8.05 15.71 9.22
C GLU A 83 -6.75 16.52 9.29
N LYS A 84 -5.76 16.02 10.04
CA LYS A 84 -4.46 16.68 10.17
C LYS A 84 -3.68 16.71 8.86
N ALA A 85 -3.80 15.67 8.02
CA ALA A 85 -3.22 15.68 6.69
C ALA A 85 -3.84 16.78 5.82
N GLU A 86 -5.17 16.97 5.88
CA GLU A 86 -5.85 18.05 5.16
C GLU A 86 -5.43 19.44 5.69
N GLU A 87 -5.33 19.62 7.02
CA GLU A 87 -4.80 20.86 7.64
C GLU A 87 -3.38 21.19 7.15
N GLU A 88 -2.51 20.19 7.06
CA GLU A 88 -1.16 20.35 6.53
C GLU A 88 -1.18 20.71 5.04
N LEU A 89 -2.04 20.07 4.26
CA LEU A 89 -2.20 20.33 2.83
C LEU A 89 -2.77 21.72 2.52
N GLN A 90 -3.50 22.37 3.44
CA GLN A 90 -3.90 23.78 3.29
C GLN A 90 -2.70 24.73 3.16
N HIS A 91 -1.53 24.32 3.65
CA HIS A 91 -0.28 25.08 3.53
C HIS A 91 0.54 24.70 2.27
N GLY A 92 0.06 23.71 1.51
CA GLY A 92 0.67 23.19 0.29
C GLY A 92 1.24 21.77 0.45
N HIS A 93 1.38 21.03 -0.65
CA HIS A 93 1.79 19.61 -0.63
C HIS A 93 3.11 19.34 0.10
N ARG A 94 4.07 20.28 0.03
CA ARG A 94 5.38 20.17 0.69
C ARG A 94 5.30 20.12 2.22
N TRP A 95 4.20 20.59 2.80
CA TRP A 95 3.95 20.56 4.25
C TRP A 95 3.37 19.23 4.73
N SER A 96 2.93 18.37 3.79
CA SER A 96 2.41 17.05 4.09
C SER A 96 3.39 16.25 4.94
N PHE A 97 2.86 15.49 5.90
CA PHE A 97 3.63 14.54 6.68
C PHE A 97 4.46 13.57 5.83
N PHE A 98 4.09 13.28 4.57
CA PHE A 98 4.87 12.43 3.67
C PHE A 98 6.33 12.88 3.52
N HIS A 99 6.61 14.19 3.44
CA HIS A 99 7.99 14.72 3.33
C HIS A 99 8.75 14.74 4.66
N ARG A 100 8.08 14.48 5.79
CA ARG A 100 8.69 14.47 7.13
C ARG A 100 8.96 13.05 7.63
N LEU A 101 8.57 12.04 6.86
CA LEU A 101 8.85 10.63 7.12
C LEU A 101 10.25 10.30 6.59
N THR A 102 11.28 10.48 7.41
CA THR A 102 12.64 10.14 7.01
C THR A 102 12.84 8.62 6.89
N PHE A 103 13.47 8.19 5.80
CA PHE A 103 13.94 6.82 5.61
C PHE A 103 15.44 6.77 5.24
N PRO A 104 16.21 5.81 5.79
CA PRO A 104 15.91 5.03 6.99
C PRO A 104 16.09 5.91 8.23
N ILE A 105 15.41 5.54 9.32
CA ILE A 105 15.63 6.15 10.64
C ILE A 105 17.14 6.08 10.93
N ILE A 106 17.79 7.23 11.12
CA ILE A 106 19.08 7.27 11.81
C ILE A 106 18.80 6.62 13.18
N PRO A 107 19.51 5.56 13.62
CA PRO A 107 19.17 4.73 14.79
C PRO A 107 19.22 5.42 16.16
N ARG A 108 19.09 6.74 16.23
CA ARG A 108 19.34 7.55 17.43
C ARG A 108 18.14 8.38 17.91
N THR A 109 16.95 8.14 17.37
CA THR A 109 15.71 8.55 18.03
C THR A 109 14.95 7.27 18.32
N ASN A 110 14.90 6.89 19.61
CA ASN A 110 14.06 5.79 20.07
C ASN A 110 12.68 5.88 19.38
N PRO A 111 12.05 4.78 18.93
CA PRO A 111 10.60 4.78 18.82
C PRO A 111 10.10 5.27 20.20
N PRO A 112 9.45 6.44 20.25
CA PRO A 112 9.31 7.13 21.52
C PRO A 112 8.38 6.31 22.41
N GLU A 113 8.70 6.17 23.70
CA GLU A 113 7.85 5.51 24.73
C GLU A 113 6.38 5.93 24.61
N ILE A 114 6.16 7.15 24.10
CA ILE A 114 4.85 7.72 23.75
C ILE A 114 3.98 6.87 22.81
N LEU A 115 4.55 6.08 21.88
CA LEU A 115 3.76 5.23 20.98
C LEU A 115 3.13 4.06 21.73
N GLU A 116 3.85 3.47 22.69
CA GLU A 116 3.30 2.43 23.57
C GLU A 116 2.22 3.01 24.48
N GLU A 117 2.43 4.23 25.01
CA GLU A 117 1.40 4.93 25.79
C GLU A 117 0.15 5.21 24.97
N PHE A 118 0.31 5.63 23.71
CA PHE A 118 -0.82 5.86 22.81
C PHE A 118 -1.54 4.56 22.40
N LEU A 119 -0.81 3.47 22.14
CA LEU A 119 -1.42 2.17 21.92
C LEU A 119 -2.20 1.72 23.17
N HIS A 120 -1.59 1.81 24.35
CA HIS A 120 -2.26 1.45 25.59
C HIS A 120 -3.55 2.24 25.81
N PHE A 121 -3.51 3.55 25.55
CA PHE A 121 -4.67 4.41 25.58
C PHE A 121 -5.75 3.99 24.57
N LEU A 122 -5.36 3.68 23.32
CA LEU A 122 -6.30 3.24 22.27
C LEU A 122 -7.06 1.96 22.62
N PHE A 123 -6.44 1.04 23.35
CA PHE A 123 -7.07 -0.20 23.82
C PHE A 123 -7.84 -0.04 25.14
N GLN A 124 -7.85 1.15 25.74
CA GLN A 124 -8.61 1.47 26.96
C GLN A 124 -9.77 2.43 26.71
N THR A 125 -9.63 3.28 25.69
CA THR A 125 -10.66 4.24 25.30
C THR A 125 -11.79 3.57 24.53
N ASN A 126 -12.99 4.12 24.65
CA ASN A 126 -14.20 3.66 23.96
C ASN A 126 -14.91 4.77 23.17
N SER A 127 -14.28 5.95 23.04
CA SER A 127 -14.90 7.13 22.40
C SER A 127 -13.91 7.81 21.44
N LEU A 128 -14.45 8.25 20.29
CA LEU A 128 -13.71 9.04 19.31
C LEU A 128 -13.35 10.43 19.87
N GLU A 129 -14.23 11.05 20.66
CA GLU A 129 -13.96 12.35 21.28
C GLU A 129 -12.75 12.30 22.21
N ALA A 130 -12.64 11.24 23.01
CA ALA A 130 -11.48 11.03 23.88
C ALA A 130 -10.19 10.90 23.05
N CYS A 131 -10.23 10.15 21.94
CA CYS A 131 -9.11 10.07 20.99
C CYS A 131 -8.75 11.42 20.38
N ARG A 132 -9.75 12.22 19.96
CA ARG A 132 -9.54 13.56 19.42
C ARG A 132 -8.87 14.48 20.43
N HIS A 133 -9.31 14.43 21.69
CA HIS A 133 -8.70 15.21 22.75
C HIS A 133 -7.24 14.79 23.01
N GLN A 134 -6.99 13.48 23.15
CA GLN A 134 -5.67 12.93 23.39
C GLN A 134 -4.68 13.25 22.25
N PHE A 135 -5.14 13.17 21.01
CA PHE A 135 -4.30 13.38 19.82
C PHE A 135 -4.33 14.81 19.27
N ALA A 136 -4.98 15.76 19.95
CA ALA A 136 -5.13 17.13 19.48
C ALA A 136 -3.77 17.79 19.15
N THR A 137 -2.78 17.60 20.03
CA THR A 137 -1.43 18.18 19.90
C THR A 137 -0.45 17.29 19.13
N VAL A 138 -0.88 16.07 18.76
CA VAL A 138 -0.03 15.11 18.05
C VAL A 138 0.00 15.46 16.56
N SER A 139 1.18 15.34 15.95
CA SER A 139 1.34 15.60 14.50
C SER A 139 0.79 14.45 13.65
N ALA A 140 0.41 14.73 12.40
CA ALA A 140 -0.01 13.70 11.45
C ALA A 140 1.06 12.60 11.27
N ARG A 141 2.34 12.98 11.28
CA ARG A 141 3.46 12.03 11.23
C ARG A 141 3.38 10.99 12.35
N ILE A 142 3.20 11.41 13.60
CA ILE A 142 3.19 10.50 14.75
C ILE A 142 1.94 9.62 14.73
N LEU A 143 0.79 10.14 14.30
CA LEU A 143 -0.42 9.33 14.09
C LEU A 143 -0.24 8.26 12.99
N PHE A 144 0.44 8.61 11.90
CA PHE A 144 0.80 7.64 10.88
C PHE A 144 1.76 6.58 11.43
N GLU A 145 2.78 6.97 12.20
CA GLU A 145 3.69 6.02 12.85
C GLU A 145 2.97 5.11 13.86
N LEU A 146 1.99 5.63 14.60
CA LEU A 146 1.12 4.87 15.51
C LEU A 146 0.25 3.85 14.75
N LEU A 147 -0.38 4.25 13.65
CA LEU A 147 -1.15 3.34 12.79
C LEU A 147 -0.29 2.24 12.20
N VAL A 148 0.91 2.60 11.72
CA VAL A 148 1.88 1.62 11.22
C VAL A 148 2.24 0.66 12.35
N ASP A 149 2.61 1.15 13.53
CA ASP A 149 3.01 0.27 14.63
C ASP A 149 1.88 -0.67 15.08
N LEU A 150 0.63 -0.18 15.12
CA LEU A 150 -0.54 -1.01 15.36
C LEU A 150 -0.71 -2.11 14.30
N ILE A 151 -0.75 -1.74 13.02
CA ILE A 151 -0.92 -2.69 11.90
C ILE A 151 0.18 -3.74 11.88
N GLN A 152 1.40 -3.37 12.27
CA GLN A 152 2.55 -4.28 12.33
C GLN A 152 2.45 -5.31 13.45
N ARG A 153 1.74 -5.00 14.54
CA ARG A 153 1.59 -5.88 15.71
C ARG A 153 0.35 -6.76 15.62
N VAL A 154 -0.65 -6.38 14.84
CA VAL A 154 -1.88 -7.16 14.70
C VAL A 154 -1.60 -8.39 13.86
N ASP A 155 -1.76 -9.56 14.46
CA ASP A 155 -1.61 -10.82 13.75
C ASP A 155 -2.73 -10.97 12.70
N SER A 156 -2.38 -11.55 11.55
CA SER A 156 -3.33 -11.90 10.49
C SER A 156 -4.14 -10.75 9.88
N LEU A 157 -3.76 -9.48 10.10
CA LEU A 157 -4.34 -8.31 9.42
C LEU A 157 -3.78 -8.14 8.00
N SER A 158 -3.88 -9.20 7.18
CA SER A 158 -3.32 -9.22 5.82
C SER A 158 -4.31 -9.83 4.84
N LEU A 159 -4.37 -9.26 3.63
CA LEU A 159 -5.13 -9.80 2.52
C LEU A 159 -4.27 -10.85 1.79
N PRO A 160 -4.61 -12.16 1.85
CA PRO A 160 -4.02 -13.14 0.97
C PRO A 160 -4.46 -12.87 -0.47
N ILE A 161 -3.48 -12.75 -1.35
CA ILE A 161 -3.74 -12.59 -2.78
C ILE A 161 -3.50 -13.89 -3.53
N SER A 162 -4.22 -14.08 -4.64
CA SER A 162 -4.01 -15.22 -5.52
C SER A 162 -2.70 -15.10 -6.30
N TYR A 163 -2.21 -16.23 -6.81
CA TYR A 163 -1.04 -16.25 -7.70
C TYR A 163 -1.27 -15.38 -8.94
N GLN A 164 -2.49 -15.36 -9.48
CA GLN A 164 -2.84 -14.56 -10.64
C GLN A 164 -2.70 -13.05 -10.36
N THR A 165 -3.19 -12.59 -9.21
CA THR A 165 -3.02 -11.20 -8.75
C THR A 165 -1.55 -10.88 -8.54
N ALA A 166 -0.82 -11.71 -7.79
CA ALA A 166 0.60 -11.49 -7.53
C ALA A 166 1.42 -11.41 -8.84
N ARG A 167 1.17 -12.30 -9.79
CA ARG A 167 1.81 -12.32 -11.11
C ARG A 167 1.51 -11.05 -11.90
N ALA A 168 0.25 -10.64 -11.95
CA ALA A 168 -0.15 -9.43 -12.66
C ALA A 168 0.50 -8.18 -12.03
N MET A 169 0.51 -8.09 -10.70
CA MET A 169 1.09 -6.97 -9.97
C MET A 169 2.62 -6.90 -10.08
N TYR A 170 3.30 -8.05 -10.22
CA TYR A 170 4.76 -8.10 -10.38
C TYR A 170 5.23 -7.56 -11.73
N GLY A 171 4.43 -7.75 -12.78
CA GLY A 171 4.74 -7.27 -14.13
C GLY A 171 4.44 -5.79 -14.37
N VAL A 172 3.97 -5.05 -13.35
CA VAL A 172 3.49 -3.67 -13.48
C VAL A 172 4.29 -2.73 -12.58
N ASP A 173 4.76 -1.61 -13.16
CA ASP A 173 5.32 -0.48 -12.42
C ASP A 173 4.61 0.80 -12.89
N LEU A 174 3.62 1.24 -12.11
CA LEU A 174 2.77 2.38 -12.50
C LEU A 174 3.48 3.73 -12.35
N ILE A 175 4.62 3.80 -11.66
CA ILE A 175 5.41 5.03 -11.46
C ILE A 175 6.41 5.20 -12.60
N LYS A 176 7.15 4.15 -12.95
CA LYS A 176 8.28 4.23 -13.87
C LYS A 176 7.91 4.04 -15.34
N HIS A 177 6.64 3.80 -15.65
CA HIS A 177 6.16 3.81 -17.03
C HIS A 177 6.14 5.25 -17.55
N LYS A 178 7.26 5.70 -18.11
CA LYS A 178 7.50 7.10 -18.47
C LYS A 178 6.67 7.52 -19.68
N TYR A 179 5.98 8.66 -19.54
CA TYR A 179 5.88 9.61 -20.65
C TYR A 179 7.23 10.27 -20.85
N GLY A 180 7.79 10.15 -22.06
CA GLY A 180 9.01 10.85 -22.47
C GLY A 180 10.28 10.17 -21.96
N MET A 181 11.06 9.69 -22.91
CA MET A 181 12.53 9.57 -22.87
C MET A 181 13.17 10.16 -21.60
N ARG A 182 14.09 9.42 -20.96
CA ARG A 182 15.14 10.11 -20.20
C ARG A 182 15.74 11.17 -21.13
N ASP A 183 15.93 12.40 -20.67
CA ASP A 183 16.63 13.45 -21.42
C ASP A 183 17.96 12.93 -22.02
N ASP A 184 18.53 11.90 -21.40
CA ASP A 184 19.70 11.15 -21.84
C ASP A 184 19.58 10.49 -23.24
N VAL A 185 18.39 10.06 -23.68
CA VAL A 185 18.21 9.37 -24.98
C VAL A 185 18.02 10.36 -26.14
N LEU A 186 17.62 11.60 -25.84
CA LEU A 186 17.49 12.67 -26.83
C LEU A 186 18.84 13.35 -27.16
N GLN A 187 19.94 12.92 -26.54
CA GLN A 187 21.27 13.48 -26.81
C GLN A 187 21.90 12.97 -28.12
N GLN A 188 21.28 12.01 -28.81
CA GLN A 188 21.73 11.58 -30.14
C GLN A 188 20.70 11.98 -31.21
N PRO A 189 21.13 12.43 -32.40
CA PRO A 189 20.22 12.72 -33.49
C PRO A 189 19.58 11.42 -33.99
N ILE A 190 18.35 11.15 -33.55
CA ILE A 190 17.55 10.01 -34.00
C ILE A 190 16.89 10.39 -35.34
N PRO A 191 16.93 9.53 -36.38
CA PRO A 191 16.18 9.75 -37.61
C PRO A 191 14.67 9.92 -37.32
N GLU A 192 13.98 10.81 -38.03
CA GLU A 192 12.56 11.14 -37.82
C GLU A 192 11.64 9.91 -37.81
N ALA A 193 11.84 8.96 -38.72
CA ALA A 193 11.06 7.73 -38.76
C ALA A 193 11.26 6.83 -37.53
N ALA A 194 12.48 6.79 -36.97
CA ALA A 194 12.76 6.05 -35.76
C ALA A 194 12.16 6.76 -34.53
N TYR A 195 12.15 8.09 -34.52
CA TYR A 195 11.44 8.88 -33.50
C TYR A 195 9.93 8.64 -33.52
N VAL A 196 9.30 8.69 -34.70
CA VAL A 196 7.84 8.43 -34.84
C VAL A 196 7.46 7.03 -34.38
N ASN A 197 8.25 6.01 -34.75
CA ASN A 197 8.02 4.64 -34.29
C ASN A 197 8.16 4.50 -32.78
N LEU A 198 9.17 5.14 -32.19
CA LEU A 198 9.37 5.14 -30.74
C LEU A 198 8.19 5.80 -30.01
N VAL A 199 7.78 6.99 -30.44
CA VAL A 199 6.61 7.70 -29.89
C VAL A 199 5.34 6.86 -30.03
N THR A 200 5.17 6.17 -31.17
CA THR A 200 4.02 5.28 -31.39
C THR A 200 4.03 4.09 -30.43
N GLN A 201 5.19 3.45 -30.23
CA GLN A 201 5.35 2.35 -29.28
C GLN A 201 5.08 2.82 -27.84
N ASP A 202 5.55 4.00 -27.47
CA ASP A 202 5.30 4.60 -26.16
C ASP A 202 3.81 4.91 -25.94
N ILE A 203 3.12 5.46 -26.95
CA ILE A 203 1.67 5.70 -26.88
C ILE A 203 0.90 4.39 -26.69
N ILE A 204 1.25 3.33 -27.45
CA ILE A 204 0.61 2.02 -27.33
C ILE A 204 0.86 1.41 -25.95
N ALA A 205 2.12 1.45 -25.48
CA ALA A 205 2.48 0.93 -24.16
C ALA A 205 1.77 1.71 -23.05
N ASN A 206 1.65 3.03 -23.19
CA ASN A 206 0.94 3.87 -22.24
C ASN A 206 -0.57 3.54 -22.22
N ASP A 207 -1.23 3.43 -23.38
CA ASP A 207 -2.65 3.03 -23.44
C ASP A 207 -2.88 1.69 -22.75
N ALA A 208 -1.99 0.71 -22.99
CA ALA A 208 -2.03 -0.59 -22.32
C ALA A 208 -1.87 -0.48 -20.80
N PHE A 209 -0.77 0.09 -20.31
CA PHE A 209 -0.44 0.08 -18.87
C PHE A 209 -1.30 1.04 -18.04
N LYS A 210 -1.66 2.19 -18.60
CA LYS A 210 -2.40 3.24 -17.89
C LYS A 210 -3.90 3.07 -17.96
N ARG A 211 -4.46 2.59 -19.08
CA ARG A 211 -5.92 2.60 -19.27
C ARG A 211 -6.54 1.22 -19.28
N ARG A 212 -5.86 0.22 -19.84
CA ARG A 212 -6.40 -1.15 -20.00
C ARG A 212 -6.06 -2.07 -18.83
N ILE A 213 -4.80 -2.08 -18.39
CA ILE A 213 -4.34 -2.92 -17.26
C ILE A 213 -5.11 -2.64 -15.95
N PRO A 214 -5.48 -1.40 -15.59
CA PRO A 214 -6.24 -1.16 -14.36
C PRO A 214 -7.50 -2.00 -14.23
N ASN A 215 -8.30 -2.15 -15.29
CA ASN A 215 -9.52 -2.99 -15.25
C ASN A 215 -9.22 -4.46 -14.90
N ILE A 216 -8.11 -5.00 -15.42
CA ILE A 216 -7.65 -6.36 -15.09
C ILE A 216 -7.22 -6.42 -13.62
N LEU A 217 -6.40 -5.48 -13.16
CA LEU A 217 -5.90 -5.46 -11.79
C LEU A 217 -7.02 -5.27 -10.77
N HIS A 218 -7.94 -4.34 -11.02
CA HIS A 218 -9.12 -4.11 -10.18
C HIS A 218 -9.96 -5.36 -10.04
N TYR A 219 -10.22 -6.07 -11.14
CA TYR A 219 -10.96 -7.32 -11.08
C TYR A 219 -10.24 -8.40 -10.26
N LEU A 220 -8.92 -8.53 -10.40
CA LEU A 220 -8.15 -9.51 -9.64
C LEU A 220 -8.16 -9.21 -8.13
N TRP A 221 -7.97 -7.94 -7.76
CA TRP A 221 -8.12 -7.50 -6.36
C TRP A 221 -9.54 -7.75 -5.84
N PHE A 222 -10.55 -7.41 -6.63
CA PHE A 222 -11.95 -7.67 -6.30
C PHE A 222 -12.21 -9.16 -6.07
N GLN A 223 -11.73 -10.04 -6.95
CA GLN A 223 -11.87 -11.49 -6.77
C GLN A 223 -11.23 -12.01 -5.48
N ASP A 224 -10.03 -11.52 -5.15
CA ASP A 224 -9.33 -11.92 -3.92
C ASP A 224 -10.09 -11.42 -2.68
N LEU A 225 -10.63 -10.20 -2.71
CA LEU A 225 -11.50 -9.66 -1.68
C LEU A 225 -12.80 -10.47 -1.50
N GLN A 226 -13.44 -10.90 -2.60
CA GLN A 226 -14.66 -11.70 -2.54
C GLN A 226 -14.43 -13.11 -2.00
N LYS A 227 -13.21 -13.65 -2.12
CA LYS A 227 -12.82 -14.95 -1.57
C LYS A 227 -12.36 -14.89 -0.11
N PHE A 228 -12.23 -13.68 0.45
CA PHE A 228 -11.74 -13.52 1.80
C PHE A 228 -12.84 -13.87 2.82
N PHE A 229 -12.54 -14.83 3.70
CA PHE A 229 -13.54 -15.46 4.56
C PHE A 229 -13.93 -14.62 5.77
N ASP A 230 -12.98 -13.88 6.34
CA ASP A 230 -13.20 -13.06 7.52
C ASP A 230 -13.70 -11.68 7.11
N LEU A 231 -15.01 -11.47 7.23
CA LEU A 231 -15.65 -10.23 6.82
C LEU A 231 -15.21 -9.02 7.63
N GLN A 232 -14.96 -9.19 8.94
CA GLN A 232 -14.57 -8.06 9.80
C GLN A 232 -13.15 -7.61 9.44
N VAL A 233 -12.22 -8.56 9.32
CA VAL A 233 -10.86 -8.27 8.85
C VAL A 233 -10.88 -7.67 7.44
N LYS A 234 -11.77 -8.16 6.56
CA LYS A 234 -11.98 -7.58 5.21
C LYS A 234 -12.29 -6.09 5.30
N PHE A 235 -13.26 -5.71 6.13
CA PHE A 235 -13.69 -4.32 6.28
C PHE A 235 -12.58 -3.45 6.84
N VAL A 236 -11.79 -3.93 7.80
CA VAL A 236 -10.63 -3.20 8.33
C VAL A 236 -9.59 -2.95 7.23
N ILE A 237 -9.26 -3.95 6.41
CA ILE A 237 -8.31 -3.79 5.30
C ILE A 237 -8.87 -2.82 4.24
N GLN A 238 -10.13 -2.98 3.85
CA GLN A 238 -10.82 -2.08 2.90
C GLN A 238 -10.81 -0.64 3.42
N PHE A 239 -11.11 -0.42 4.70
CA PHE A 239 -11.05 0.87 5.36
C PHE A 239 -9.65 1.48 5.29
N ILE A 240 -8.61 0.72 5.66
CA ILE A 240 -7.22 1.20 5.62
C ILE A 240 -6.83 1.63 4.20
N VAL A 241 -7.11 0.77 3.21
CA VAL A 241 -6.76 1.03 1.81
C VAL A 241 -7.47 2.26 1.27
N ILE A 242 -8.80 2.36 1.45
CA ILE A 242 -9.60 3.48 0.96
C ILE A 242 -9.14 4.80 1.59
N ASN A 243 -8.87 4.82 2.90
CA ASN A 243 -8.43 6.04 3.57
C ASN A 243 -7.03 6.47 3.10
N PHE A 244 -6.12 5.54 2.80
CA PHE A 244 -4.82 5.89 2.20
C PHE A 244 -4.93 6.35 0.74
N MET A 245 -5.82 5.74 -0.07
CA MET A 245 -6.13 6.25 -1.41
C MET A 245 -6.66 7.69 -1.34
N HIS A 246 -7.54 7.97 -0.39
CA HIS A 246 -8.09 9.32 -0.19
C HIS A 246 -7.00 10.33 0.18
N ILE A 247 -6.14 10.02 1.17
CA ILE A 247 -5.02 10.89 1.57
C ILE A 247 -4.09 11.15 0.37
N LEU A 248 -3.75 10.11 -0.39
CA LEU A 248 -2.89 10.23 -1.57
C LEU A 248 -3.53 11.09 -2.66
N ARG A 249 -4.83 10.90 -2.92
CA ARG A 249 -5.59 11.69 -3.90
C ARG A 249 -5.57 13.17 -3.52
N ARG A 250 -5.83 13.52 -2.25
CA ARG A 250 -5.76 14.90 -1.74
C ARG A 250 -4.35 15.49 -1.89
N TYR A 251 -3.32 14.72 -1.57
CA TYR A 251 -1.94 15.12 -1.77
C TYR A 251 -1.65 15.48 -3.23
N CYS A 252 -2.08 14.65 -4.20
CA CYS A 252 -1.92 14.95 -5.63
C CYS A 252 -2.69 16.19 -6.08
N THR A 253 -3.95 16.34 -5.64
CA THR A 253 -4.78 17.51 -5.98
C THR A 253 -4.11 18.82 -5.54
N VAL A 254 -3.65 18.89 -4.29
CA VAL A 254 -2.93 20.07 -3.75
C VAL A 254 -1.52 20.20 -4.33
N GLY A 255 -0.92 19.08 -4.74
CA GLY A 255 0.35 19.03 -5.48
C GLY A 255 0.29 19.63 -6.88
N GLY A 256 -0.90 20.04 -7.33
CA GLY A 256 -1.09 20.71 -8.61
C GLY A 256 -1.57 19.80 -9.73
N ALA A 257 -2.11 18.61 -9.44
CA ALA A 257 -2.67 17.73 -10.48
C ALA A 257 -3.70 18.46 -11.36
N THR A 258 -4.62 19.19 -10.74
CA THR A 258 -5.66 19.95 -11.47
C THR A 258 -5.09 21.16 -12.22
N THR A 259 -4.08 21.83 -11.68
CA THR A 259 -3.40 22.94 -12.36
C THR A 259 -2.51 22.48 -13.51
N ASP A 260 -1.98 21.25 -13.43
CA ASP A 260 -1.23 20.57 -14.48
C ASP A 260 -2.16 20.00 -15.57
N GLY A 261 -3.47 20.26 -15.49
CA GLY A 261 -4.47 19.89 -16.49
C GLY A 261 -4.95 18.44 -16.39
N LEU A 262 -4.68 17.75 -15.28
CA LEU A 262 -5.18 16.40 -15.05
C LEU A 262 -6.65 16.43 -14.67
N GLU A 263 -7.45 15.61 -15.35
CA GLU A 263 -8.85 15.41 -15.03
C GLU A 263 -9.00 14.69 -13.69
N GLU A 264 -9.93 15.16 -12.85
CA GLU A 264 -10.29 14.43 -11.64
C GLU A 264 -11.02 13.14 -12.03
N GLY A 265 -10.34 12.01 -11.87
CA GLY A 265 -10.87 10.71 -12.24
C GLY A 265 -9.99 9.55 -11.78
N PRO A 266 -10.32 8.32 -12.21
CA PRO A 266 -9.61 7.10 -11.80
C PRO A 266 -8.10 7.16 -12.06
N PHE A 267 -7.71 7.76 -13.18
CA PHE A 267 -6.31 7.81 -13.62
C PHE A 267 -5.49 8.97 -13.02
N MET A 268 -6.12 9.92 -12.31
CA MET A 268 -5.47 11.17 -11.88
C MET A 268 -4.20 10.94 -11.05
N VAL A 269 -4.25 10.03 -10.08
CA VAL A 269 -3.12 9.77 -9.16
C VAL A 269 -1.96 9.10 -9.88
N MET A 270 -2.25 8.15 -10.77
CA MET A 270 -1.24 7.51 -11.62
C MET A 270 -0.59 8.52 -12.57
N ASP A 271 -1.38 9.40 -13.19
CA ASP A 271 -0.89 10.43 -14.11
C ASP A 271 0.03 11.41 -13.39
N TYR A 272 -0.41 11.86 -12.22
CA TYR A 272 0.40 12.72 -11.38
C TYR A 272 1.69 12.03 -10.94
N ALA A 273 1.64 10.75 -10.56
CA ALA A 273 2.81 9.96 -10.19
C ALA A 273 3.83 9.81 -11.33
N GLN A 274 3.38 9.67 -12.57
CA GLN A 274 4.26 9.62 -13.73
C GLN A 274 4.87 10.98 -14.06
N MET A 275 4.09 12.07 -13.96
CA MET A 275 4.56 13.43 -14.23
C MET A 275 5.50 13.96 -13.14
N ARG A 276 5.31 13.55 -11.89
CA ARG A 276 6.04 14.02 -10.70
C ARG A 276 6.65 12.84 -9.93
N ALA A 277 7.30 11.93 -10.66
CA ALA A 277 7.86 10.69 -10.10
C ALA A 277 8.72 10.94 -8.86
N ASP A 278 9.62 11.93 -8.87
CA ASP A 278 10.51 12.20 -7.74
C ASP A 278 9.73 12.57 -6.46
N ALA A 279 8.67 13.38 -6.58
CA ALA A 279 7.86 13.82 -5.45
C ALA A 279 6.92 12.71 -4.93
N MET A 280 6.44 11.84 -5.82
CA MET A 280 5.53 10.75 -5.47
C MET A 280 6.27 9.50 -4.98
N GLU A 281 7.47 9.24 -5.49
CA GLU A 281 8.26 8.07 -5.10
C GLU A 281 8.61 8.11 -3.61
N GLU A 282 8.90 9.28 -3.04
CA GLU A 282 9.13 9.41 -1.59
C GLU A 282 7.89 9.01 -0.77
N ALA A 283 6.73 9.61 -1.06
CA ALA A 283 5.48 9.33 -0.35
C ALA A 283 5.07 7.84 -0.47
N LEU A 284 5.12 7.30 -1.70
CA LEU A 284 4.72 5.92 -2.00
C LEU A 284 5.71 4.91 -1.40
N ARG A 285 7.01 5.19 -1.44
CA ARG A 285 8.04 4.30 -0.86
C ARG A 285 7.83 4.14 0.65
N VAL A 286 7.46 5.20 1.36
CA VAL A 286 7.18 5.12 2.79
C VAL A 286 5.98 4.21 3.07
N LEU A 287 4.87 4.41 2.33
CA LEU A 287 3.68 3.57 2.46
C LEU A 287 3.99 2.09 2.15
N GLY A 288 4.62 1.84 1.00
CA GLY A 288 4.98 0.49 0.57
C GLY A 288 5.88 -0.22 1.58
N THR A 289 6.93 0.46 2.08
CA THR A 289 7.90 -0.15 2.99
C THR A 289 7.32 -0.42 4.38
N LYS A 290 6.47 0.48 4.90
CA LYS A 290 5.94 0.38 6.26
C LYS A 290 4.71 -0.52 6.37
N LEU A 291 3.89 -0.61 5.32
CA LEU A 291 2.60 -1.28 5.36
C LEU A 291 2.49 -2.49 4.42
N GLY A 292 3.24 -2.51 3.31
CA GLY A 292 3.04 -3.49 2.23
C GLY A 292 3.03 -4.94 2.71
N LYS A 293 4.10 -5.36 3.40
CA LYS A 293 4.22 -6.75 3.89
C LYS A 293 3.20 -7.15 4.96
N TYR A 294 2.58 -6.16 5.60
CA TYR A 294 1.61 -6.38 6.67
C TYR A 294 0.18 -6.42 6.13
N LEU A 295 -0.12 -5.63 5.09
CA LEU A 295 -1.46 -5.61 4.47
C LEU A 295 -1.62 -6.63 3.34
N ILE A 296 -0.53 -7.08 2.69
CA ILE A 296 -0.59 -7.98 1.52
C ILE A 296 0.25 -9.23 1.76
N ARG A 297 -0.42 -10.39 1.75
CA ARG A 297 0.22 -11.70 1.89
C ARG A 297 0.35 -12.38 0.53
N ILE A 298 1.58 -12.45 0.04
CA ILE A 298 1.95 -13.11 -1.22
C ILE A 298 1.83 -14.65 -1.04
N PRO A 299 1.35 -15.39 -2.05
CA PRO A 299 1.27 -16.84 -1.98
C PRO A 299 2.66 -17.48 -1.91
N PHE A 300 2.83 -18.48 -1.03
CA PHE A 300 4.14 -19.08 -0.71
C PHE A 300 4.89 -19.66 -1.91
N ASN A 301 4.16 -20.15 -2.93
CA ASN A 301 4.73 -20.74 -4.14
C ASN A 301 5.13 -19.70 -5.20
N PHE A 302 4.79 -18.42 -5.00
CA PHE A 302 5.00 -17.36 -5.99
C PHE A 302 6.45 -17.28 -6.49
N TYR A 303 7.41 -17.27 -5.57
CA TYR A 303 8.83 -17.14 -5.90
C TYR A 303 9.38 -18.34 -6.68
N GLY A 304 8.96 -19.54 -6.30
CA GLY A 304 9.39 -20.76 -6.97
C GLY A 304 8.94 -20.78 -8.44
N GLU A 305 7.71 -20.35 -8.70
CA GLU A 305 7.15 -20.31 -10.05
C GLU A 305 7.70 -19.13 -10.87
N VAL A 306 7.82 -17.94 -10.28
CA VAL A 306 8.33 -16.76 -11.00
C VAL A 306 9.83 -16.84 -11.29
N ALA A 307 10.64 -17.41 -10.38
CA ALA A 307 12.07 -17.62 -10.62
C ALA A 307 12.33 -18.61 -11.77
N GLN A 308 11.46 -19.61 -11.93
CA GLN A 308 11.51 -20.55 -13.05
C GLN A 308 11.09 -19.91 -14.37
N GLU A 309 10.13 -18.97 -14.35
CA GLU A 309 9.59 -18.35 -15.56
C GLU A 309 10.40 -17.14 -16.07
N LEU A 310 11.00 -16.33 -15.18
CA LEU A 310 11.53 -15.01 -15.57
C LEU A 310 13.05 -14.83 -15.44
N GLU A 311 13.80 -15.81 -14.92
CA GLU A 311 15.26 -15.70 -14.70
C GLU A 311 15.68 -14.46 -13.85
N ILE A 312 14.83 -14.01 -12.92
CA ILE A 312 15.06 -12.78 -12.13
C ILE A 312 15.65 -13.09 -10.75
N ASN A 313 16.53 -12.20 -10.27
CA ASN A 313 16.95 -12.16 -8.87
C ASN A 313 15.75 -11.96 -7.95
N ALA A 314 15.44 -12.93 -7.11
CA ALA A 314 14.33 -12.85 -6.16
C ALA A 314 14.46 -11.60 -5.26
N PHE A 315 13.54 -10.64 -5.43
CA PHE A 315 13.41 -9.54 -4.49
C PHE A 315 12.81 -10.05 -3.17
N PRO A 316 13.22 -9.50 -2.01
CA PRO A 316 12.60 -9.85 -0.73
C PRO A 316 11.08 -9.57 -0.75
N ASP A 317 10.29 -10.42 -0.08
CA ASP A 317 8.84 -10.27 0.12
C ASP A 317 8.45 -8.88 0.58
N THR A 318 9.25 -8.29 1.45
CA THR A 318 9.03 -6.93 1.95
C THR A 318 9.04 -5.88 0.85
N VAL A 319 9.90 -6.04 -0.15
CA VAL A 319 10.00 -5.14 -1.31
C VAL A 319 8.84 -5.39 -2.27
N ILE A 320 8.50 -6.66 -2.53
CA ILE A 320 7.44 -7.01 -3.48
C ILE A 320 6.07 -6.58 -2.93
N SER A 321 5.72 -6.93 -1.70
CA SER A 321 4.45 -6.52 -1.08
C SER A 321 4.36 -4.99 -1.00
N GLY A 322 5.49 -4.30 -0.76
CA GLY A 322 5.55 -2.84 -0.82
C GLY A 322 5.20 -2.28 -2.19
N ARG A 323 5.75 -2.86 -3.27
CA ARG A 323 5.40 -2.49 -4.65
C ARG A 323 3.94 -2.78 -4.96
N PHE A 324 3.42 -3.92 -4.52
CA PHE A 324 2.02 -4.28 -4.74
C PHE A 324 1.07 -3.28 -4.08
N LEU A 325 1.36 -2.87 -2.84
CA LEU A 325 0.59 -1.85 -2.14
C LEU A 325 0.65 -0.51 -2.88
N VAL A 326 1.84 -0.08 -3.32
CA VAL A 326 2.02 1.18 -4.06
C VAL A 326 1.21 1.18 -5.34
N ASN A 327 1.34 0.13 -6.17
CA ASN A 327 0.57 0.01 -7.40
C ASN A 327 -0.94 0.00 -7.12
N LEU A 328 -1.38 -0.73 -6.09
CA LEU A 328 -2.78 -0.75 -5.66
C LEU A 328 -3.29 0.65 -5.30
N LEU A 329 -2.53 1.44 -4.55
CA LEU A 329 -2.92 2.82 -4.21
C LEU A 329 -2.95 3.74 -5.43
N LEU A 330 -2.03 3.56 -6.39
CA LEU A 330 -1.97 4.33 -7.63
C LEU A 330 -3.14 4.07 -8.58
N LEU A 331 -3.75 2.89 -8.51
CA LEU A 331 -4.96 2.59 -9.28
C LEU A 331 -6.15 3.49 -8.90
N ASN A 332 -6.15 4.06 -7.68
CA ASN A 332 -7.03 5.16 -7.25
C ASN A 332 -8.53 4.96 -7.58
N GLN A 333 -9.04 3.78 -7.26
CA GLN A 333 -10.45 3.41 -7.49
C GLN A 333 -11.06 2.83 -6.20
N PRO A 334 -11.45 3.69 -5.24
CA PRO A 334 -11.98 3.25 -3.95
C PRO A 334 -13.28 2.44 -4.08
N GLU A 335 -14.01 2.60 -5.19
CA GLU A 335 -15.26 1.88 -5.49
C GLU A 335 -15.03 0.36 -5.54
N VAL A 336 -13.86 -0.10 -5.99
CA VAL A 336 -13.47 -1.53 -6.01
C VAL A 336 -13.34 -2.10 -4.60
N TRP A 337 -12.98 -1.24 -3.65
CA TRP A 337 -12.73 -1.58 -2.26
C TRP A 337 -13.96 -1.36 -1.39
N SER A 338 -15.06 -0.82 -1.93
CA SER A 338 -16.32 -0.70 -1.19
C SER A 338 -16.85 -2.09 -0.80
N PRO A 339 -17.43 -2.24 0.40
CA PRO A 339 -18.16 -3.46 0.76
C PRO A 339 -19.33 -3.80 -0.19
N LEU A 340 -19.88 -2.80 -0.87
CA LEU A 340 -20.98 -2.94 -1.85
C LEU A 340 -20.48 -2.92 -3.30
N ALA A 341 -19.18 -3.11 -3.53
CA ALA A 341 -18.61 -3.09 -4.87
C ALA A 341 -19.27 -4.14 -5.78
N GLU A 342 -19.77 -3.71 -6.93
CA GLU A 342 -20.27 -4.59 -7.98
C GLU A 342 -19.37 -4.47 -9.21
N LEU A 343 -19.13 -5.58 -9.90
CA LEU A 343 -18.21 -5.58 -11.04
C LEU A 343 -18.53 -4.50 -12.10
N PRO A 344 -19.80 -4.28 -12.52
CA PRO A 344 -20.12 -3.23 -13.48
C PRO A 344 -19.85 -1.81 -12.97
N SER A 345 -19.81 -1.59 -11.65
CA SER A 345 -19.73 -0.25 -11.07
C SER A 345 -18.32 0.34 -11.09
N PHE A 346 -17.29 -0.48 -11.31
CA PHE A 346 -15.89 -0.04 -11.26
C PHE A 346 -15.08 -0.33 -12.53
N ILE A 347 -15.63 -1.05 -13.51
CA ILE A 347 -14.91 -1.19 -14.79
C ILE A 347 -14.89 0.15 -15.52
N ASN A 348 -13.70 0.60 -15.89
CA ASN A 348 -13.54 1.84 -16.63
C ASN A 348 -13.91 1.65 -18.09
N HIS A 349 -14.70 2.60 -18.60
CA HIS A 349 -15.06 2.71 -20.01
C HIS A 349 -14.74 4.14 -20.49
N ASP A 350 -14.11 4.25 -21.65
CA ASP A 350 -13.80 5.52 -22.33
C ASP A 350 -14.75 5.78 -23.52
N GLN A 351 -15.67 4.85 -23.79
CA GLN A 351 -16.70 4.98 -24.81
C GLN A 351 -18.06 5.13 -24.12
N PRO A 352 -18.88 6.13 -24.51
CA PRO A 352 -20.20 6.33 -23.91
C PRO A 352 -21.11 5.13 -24.18
N ASN A 353 -21.87 4.71 -23.18
CA ASN A 353 -22.80 3.58 -23.24
C ASN A 353 -22.14 2.24 -23.64
N CYS A 354 -20.84 2.07 -23.37
CA CYS A 354 -20.17 0.80 -23.62
C CYS A 354 -20.74 -0.30 -22.70
N ASN A 355 -21.26 -1.36 -23.31
CA ASN A 355 -21.73 -2.59 -22.66
C ASN A 355 -20.77 -3.76 -22.92
N PHE A 356 -19.46 -3.48 -22.93
CA PHE A 356 -18.38 -4.41 -23.30
C PHE A 356 -18.37 -4.86 -24.78
N GLN A 357 -19.22 -4.30 -25.65
CA GLN A 357 -19.24 -4.66 -27.08
C GLN A 357 -18.34 -3.79 -27.95
N ALA A 358 -17.98 -2.59 -27.51
CA ALA A 358 -17.15 -1.67 -28.29
C ALA A 358 -15.68 -2.13 -28.35
N GLU A 359 -15.20 -2.50 -29.54
CA GLU A 359 -13.84 -2.98 -29.79
C GLU A 359 -12.76 -1.96 -29.44
N ASN A 360 -13.06 -0.67 -29.59
CA ASN A 360 -12.12 0.42 -29.31
C ASN A 360 -12.18 0.92 -27.86
N CYS A 361 -12.99 0.30 -26.99
CA CYS A 361 -13.09 0.72 -25.60
C CYS A 361 -11.97 0.12 -24.74
N ILE A 362 -11.50 0.85 -23.73
CA ILE A 362 -10.47 0.39 -22.78
C ILE A 362 -10.88 -0.88 -22.00
N CYS A 363 -12.18 -1.20 -21.94
CA CYS A 363 -12.68 -2.44 -21.33
C CYS A 363 -12.45 -3.68 -22.22
N GLU A 364 -12.06 -3.52 -23.49
CA GLU A 364 -11.84 -4.64 -24.43
C GLU A 364 -10.80 -5.62 -23.86
N SER A 365 -9.71 -5.12 -23.30
CA SER A 365 -8.63 -6.00 -22.84
C SER A 365 -9.00 -6.78 -21.59
N PHE A 366 -9.91 -6.22 -20.78
CA PHE A 366 -10.59 -6.96 -19.72
C PHE A 366 -11.48 -8.07 -20.30
N ARG A 367 -12.32 -7.76 -21.32
CA ARG A 367 -13.16 -8.75 -22.01
C ARG A 367 -12.34 -9.87 -22.67
N ALA A 368 -11.23 -9.53 -23.33
CA ALA A 368 -10.35 -10.50 -23.97
C ALA A 368 -9.70 -11.44 -22.93
N ARG A 369 -9.36 -10.92 -21.74
CA ARG A 369 -8.75 -11.71 -20.66
C ARG A 369 -9.76 -12.54 -19.87
N PHE A 370 -10.99 -12.06 -19.72
CA PHE A 370 -12.05 -12.67 -18.90
C PHE A 370 -13.39 -12.76 -19.65
N PRO A 371 -13.45 -13.45 -20.80
CA PRO A 371 -14.66 -13.49 -21.63
C PRO A 371 -15.87 -14.04 -20.89
N GLN A 372 -15.67 -15.10 -20.10
CA GLN A 372 -16.73 -15.74 -19.30
C GLN A 372 -17.37 -14.80 -18.26
N VAL A 373 -16.60 -13.84 -17.76
CA VAL A 373 -17.07 -12.88 -16.76
C VAL A 373 -17.99 -11.87 -17.44
N VAL A 374 -17.57 -11.33 -18.58
CA VAL A 374 -18.36 -10.40 -19.38
C VAL A 374 -19.65 -11.04 -19.89
N GLU A 375 -19.58 -12.30 -20.34
CA GLU A 375 -20.76 -13.06 -20.73
C GLU A 375 -21.81 -13.11 -19.61
N SER A 376 -21.39 -13.44 -18.38
CA SER A 376 -22.30 -13.48 -17.23
C SER A 376 -22.96 -12.13 -16.92
N LEU A 377 -22.21 -11.02 -17.03
CA LEU A 377 -22.73 -9.67 -16.79
C LEU A 377 -23.78 -9.26 -17.83
N THR A 378 -23.58 -9.65 -19.09
CA THR A 378 -24.48 -9.26 -20.18
C THR A 378 -25.74 -10.12 -20.24
N THR A 379 -25.69 -11.38 -19.79
CA THR A 379 -26.88 -12.26 -19.72
C THR A 379 -27.84 -11.94 -18.60
N HIS A 380 -27.38 -11.29 -17.52
CA HIS A 380 -28.25 -10.89 -16.40
C HIS A 380 -28.87 -9.50 -16.56
N ALA A 381 -28.49 -8.76 -17.61
CA ALA A 381 -29.00 -7.43 -17.93
C ALA A 381 -30.16 -7.44 -18.95
N THR A 382 -30.51 -8.61 -19.50
CA THR A 382 -31.68 -8.87 -20.35
C THR A 382 -32.73 -9.65 -19.57
#